data_AF-A0AAP2GPQ1-F1
#
_entry.id   AF-A0AAP2GPQ1-F1
#
_cell.length_a   1.000
_cell.length_b   1.000
_cell.length_c   1.000
_cell.angle_alpha   90.00
_cell.angle_beta   90.00
_cell.angle_gamma   90.00
#
_symmetry.space_group_name_H-M   'P 1'
#
loop_
_entity.id
_entity.type
_entity.pdbx_description
1 polymer ?
#
loop_
_entity_poly.entity_id
_entity_poly.type
_entity_poly.pdbx_seq_one_letter_code
_entity_poly.pdbx_strand_id
1 'polypeptide(L)'
;MKKRFTNYRSDRFWQIEVTGNSLVTTYWRRETLGKTAVSNFDTERSCLKEAEVLMVDKKRNGYIETVEDFIKRSELPEELRDARARKRTNTVRDHKFVLYPLQDIILTSVIVHPVKHSRNGYKREENGKENGFYCHTAYALGSDVRGEEQPSYFLVWLPDLDLYGLWHRKHYALYVFPGMNWPDIDKHLAKYLDYEFTSQSFPAVQDHLSMEDDFVFIPSDLDKQVENILSFPDHMRHKKVEEFLIQYEYRLLSLSYCDELEQPFRALVTMYYNIGQWLEGDTEYAKAIKWFERSLLILNQAPSFRTLFSDIFLQLSFCYLETSKFDLALLYIDIFALFDPSSRNACYKIKESIRRTQQLYKDTMSVYLKNIEQESQNGYEEASSVIKRAIESAPNDPVLHFNLACFYASSHRPNEAFYHLEEAFKKGYKDYEKILTERDLESIRYTSEFEDMRLRYLFITR
;
A
#
# COMPACT_ATOMS: atom_id res chain seq x y z
N MET A 1 15.10 -2.40 -4.42
CA MET A 1 14.68 -3.34 -3.34
C MET A 1 13.65 -2.65 -2.47
N LYS A 2 12.55 -3.30 -2.06
CA LYS A 2 11.55 -2.72 -1.14
C LYS A 2 11.14 -3.74 -0.09
N LYS A 3 11.23 -3.38 1.19
CA LYS A 3 10.91 -4.24 2.33
C LYS A 3 10.08 -3.47 3.34
N ARG A 4 9.06 -4.10 3.93
CA ARG A 4 8.25 -3.50 4.99
C ARG A 4 8.46 -4.29 6.28
N PHE A 5 8.24 -3.62 7.41
CA PHE A 5 8.47 -4.12 8.76
C PHE A 5 7.35 -3.62 9.66
N THR A 6 6.76 -4.50 10.46
CA THR A 6 5.67 -4.16 11.38
C THR A 6 6.01 -4.67 12.78
N ASN A 7 5.79 -3.86 13.81
CA ASN A 7 5.85 -4.28 15.20
C ASN A 7 4.45 -4.17 15.80
N TYR A 8 3.76 -5.31 15.86
CA TYR A 8 2.35 -5.42 16.29
C TYR A 8 2.10 -5.01 17.74
N ARG A 9 3.13 -5.03 18.61
CA ARG A 9 3.01 -4.59 20.01
C ARG A 9 3.09 -3.08 20.18
N SER A 10 3.63 -2.37 19.19
CA SER A 10 3.92 -0.93 19.30
C SER A 10 3.24 -0.10 18.23
N ASP A 11 2.46 -0.73 17.35
CA ASP A 11 1.74 -0.10 16.25
C ASP A 11 2.63 0.73 15.33
N ARG A 12 3.88 0.28 15.19
CA ARG A 12 4.92 0.94 14.41
C ARG A 12 5.21 0.15 13.16
N PHE A 13 5.34 0.87 12.06
CA PHE A 13 5.61 0.35 10.74
C PHE A 13 6.85 1.03 10.19
N TRP A 14 7.65 0.27 9.45
CA TRP A 14 8.80 0.75 8.72
C TRP A 14 8.77 0.20 7.30
N GLN A 15 9.20 1.00 6.34
CA GLN A 15 9.47 0.60 4.98
C GLN A 15 10.89 1.04 4.64
N ILE A 16 11.65 0.14 4.04
CA ILE A 16 13.03 0.35 3.62
C ILE A 16 13.06 0.08 2.13
N GLU A 17 13.43 1.09 1.35
CA GLU A 17 13.42 1.05 -0.10
C GLU A 17 14.77 1.56 -0.63
N VAL A 18 15.36 0.80 -1.56
CA VAL A 18 16.61 1.15 -2.24
C VAL A 18 16.34 1.30 -3.72
N THR A 19 16.69 2.47 -4.24
CA THR A 19 16.57 2.84 -5.64
C THR A 19 17.89 3.45 -6.09
N GLY A 20 18.67 2.70 -6.87
CA GLY A 20 20.04 3.09 -7.23
C GLY A 20 20.90 3.32 -5.99
N ASN A 21 21.44 4.52 -5.84
CA ASN A 21 22.28 4.92 -4.72
C ASN A 21 21.54 5.66 -3.58
N SER A 22 20.21 5.65 -3.59
CA SER A 22 19.37 6.27 -2.56
C SER A 22 18.63 5.22 -1.73
N LEU A 23 18.64 5.43 -0.41
CA LEU A 23 17.91 4.67 0.59
C LEU A 23 16.77 5.53 1.12
N VAL A 24 15.55 5.04 0.99
CA VAL A 24 14.35 5.67 1.54
C VAL A 24 13.85 4.82 2.70
N THR A 25 13.85 5.40 3.90
CA THR A 25 13.19 4.80 5.06
C THR A 25 11.91 5.57 5.37
N THR A 26 10.79 4.87 5.43
CA THR A 26 9.52 5.46 5.87
C THR A 26 9.10 4.79 7.15
N TYR A 27 8.85 5.56 8.20
CA TYR A 27 8.35 5.09 9.48
C TYR A 27 6.99 5.71 9.75
N TRP A 28 6.04 4.93 10.24
CA TRP A 28 4.76 5.46 10.69
C TRP A 28 4.24 4.69 11.89
N ARG A 29 3.39 5.34 12.68
CA ARG A 29 2.52 4.67 13.65
C ARG A 29 1.10 4.59 13.12
N ARG A 30 0.30 3.67 13.67
CA ARG A 30 -1.17 3.70 13.55
C ARG A 30 -1.65 5.14 13.83
N GLU A 31 -2.55 5.65 12.99
CA GLU A 31 -3.12 7.02 13.04
C GLU A 31 -2.16 8.18 12.71
N THR A 32 -0.97 7.92 12.14
CA THR A 32 -0.05 9.00 11.73
C THR A 32 0.32 8.92 10.24
N LEU A 33 0.51 10.08 9.61
CA LEU A 33 0.97 10.19 8.21
C LEU A 33 2.36 9.59 7.95
N GLY A 34 3.12 9.33 9.01
CA GLY A 34 4.49 8.84 8.93
C GLY A 34 5.54 9.91 8.68
N LYS A 35 6.80 9.50 8.78
CA LYS A 35 7.99 10.28 8.47
C LYS A 35 8.83 9.49 7.48
N THR A 36 9.19 10.13 6.37
CA THR A 36 10.11 9.57 5.38
C THR A 36 11.45 10.29 5.50
N ALA A 37 12.52 9.51 5.57
CA ALA A 37 13.88 9.99 5.48
C ALA A 37 14.54 9.37 4.25
N VAL A 38 15.31 10.18 3.53
CA VAL A 38 16.09 9.77 2.36
C VAL A 38 17.56 9.94 2.71
N SER A 39 18.37 8.94 2.39
CA SER A 39 19.82 8.96 2.57
C SER A 39 20.48 8.55 1.26
N ASN A 40 21.44 9.34 0.79
CA ASN A 40 22.15 9.10 -0.46
C ASN A 40 23.55 8.55 -0.16
N PHE A 41 24.03 7.69 -1.05
CA PHE A 41 25.33 7.04 -0.94
C PHE A 41 26.13 7.19 -2.23
N ASP A 42 27.44 7.01 -2.14
CA ASP A 42 28.34 7.10 -3.30
C ASP A 42 28.10 5.98 -4.32
N THR A 43 27.67 4.81 -3.83
CA THR A 43 27.38 3.64 -4.68
C THR A 43 26.10 2.93 -4.25
N GLU A 44 25.43 2.29 -5.21
CA GLU A 44 24.31 1.39 -4.94
C GLU A 44 24.70 0.26 -3.97
N ARG A 45 25.94 -0.25 -4.08
CA ARG A 45 26.44 -1.31 -3.21
C ARG A 45 26.55 -0.88 -1.74
N SER A 46 26.99 0.35 -1.47
CA SER A 46 27.00 0.91 -0.10
C SER A 46 25.59 1.17 0.43
N CYS A 47 24.68 1.64 -0.43
CA CYS A 47 23.28 1.86 -0.10
C CYS A 47 22.58 0.55 0.31
N LEU A 48 22.78 -0.51 -0.47
CA LEU A 48 22.25 -1.85 -0.17
C LEU A 48 22.78 -2.39 1.17
N LYS A 49 24.07 -2.18 1.44
CA LYS A 49 24.70 -2.64 2.68
C LYS A 49 24.10 -1.95 3.91
N GLU A 50 23.84 -0.65 3.82
CA GLU A 50 23.17 0.09 4.91
C GLU A 50 21.72 -0.33 5.08
N ALA A 51 21.01 -0.55 3.97
CA ALA A 51 19.64 -1.06 4.01
C ALA A 51 19.58 -2.42 4.72
N GLU A 52 20.50 -3.35 4.42
CA GLU A 52 20.60 -4.64 5.11
C GLU A 52 20.85 -4.49 6.62
N VAL A 53 21.72 -3.57 7.04
CA VAL A 53 21.97 -3.28 8.46
C VAL A 53 20.70 -2.81 9.17
N LEU A 54 19.96 -1.89 8.56
CA LEU A 54 18.69 -1.42 9.11
C LEU A 54 17.64 -2.53 9.20
N MET A 55 17.57 -3.42 8.20
CA MET A 55 16.66 -4.56 8.25
C MET A 55 16.97 -5.49 9.42
N VAL A 56 18.25 -5.75 9.68
CA VAL A 56 18.70 -6.55 10.84
C VAL A 56 18.37 -5.84 12.15
N ASP A 57 18.58 -4.52 12.25
CA ASP A 57 18.19 -3.72 13.42
C ASP A 57 16.68 -3.78 13.68
N LYS A 58 15.84 -3.63 12.64
CA LYS A 58 14.38 -3.71 12.80
C LYS A 58 13.95 -5.09 13.31
N LYS A 59 14.51 -6.17 12.77
CA LYS A 59 14.28 -7.53 13.26
C LYS A 59 14.68 -7.69 14.73
N ARG A 60 15.86 -7.17 15.12
CA ARG A 60 16.34 -7.22 16.52
C ARG A 60 15.42 -6.46 17.48
N ASN A 61 14.80 -5.37 17.02
CA ASN A 61 13.88 -4.54 17.78
C ASN A 61 12.42 -5.04 17.74
N GLY A 62 12.20 -6.30 17.37
CA GLY A 62 10.88 -6.94 17.41
C GLY A 62 9.95 -6.54 16.26
N TYR A 63 10.47 -5.97 15.18
CA TYR A 63 9.69 -5.78 13.95
C TYR A 63 9.79 -7.03 13.07
N ILE A 64 8.65 -7.42 12.51
CA ILE A 64 8.51 -8.53 11.58
C ILE A 64 8.52 -7.96 10.17
N GLU A 65 9.42 -8.47 9.31
CA GLU A 65 9.48 -8.07 7.91
C GLU A 65 8.20 -8.52 7.19
N THR A 66 7.31 -7.58 6.89
CA THR A 66 6.14 -7.80 6.05
C THR A 66 6.61 -7.92 4.60
N VAL A 67 6.68 -9.16 4.15
CA VAL A 67 6.86 -9.49 2.74
C VAL A 67 5.47 -9.45 2.10
N GLU A 68 5.42 -9.05 0.83
CA GLU A 68 4.28 -9.29 -0.08
C GLU A 68 4.09 -10.79 -0.40
N ASP A 69 4.44 -11.66 0.55
CA ASP A 69 4.28 -13.09 0.51
C ASP A 69 3.58 -13.51 1.80
N PHE A 70 2.49 -14.25 1.61
CA PHE A 70 1.91 -15.21 2.54
C PHE A 70 2.91 -15.63 3.62
N ILE A 71 2.49 -15.50 4.87
CA ILE A 71 3.30 -15.75 6.07
C ILE A 71 4.31 -16.87 5.83
N LYS A 72 5.59 -16.55 6.06
CA LYS A 72 6.65 -17.53 5.96
C LYS A 72 6.24 -18.75 6.78
N ARG A 73 6.22 -19.92 6.15
CA ARG A 73 5.97 -21.22 6.80
C ARG A 73 6.77 -21.40 8.11
N SER A 74 7.82 -20.62 8.30
CA SER A 74 8.60 -20.44 9.54
C SER A 74 7.89 -19.75 10.71
N GLU A 75 6.62 -19.37 10.62
CA GLU A 75 5.81 -18.84 11.74
C GLU A 75 4.69 -19.80 12.18
N LEU A 76 4.44 -20.89 11.42
CA LEU A 76 3.51 -21.93 11.85
C LEU A 76 4.08 -22.69 13.06
N PRO A 77 3.28 -23.10 14.06
CA PRO A 77 3.70 -24.00 15.12
C PRO A 77 4.50 -25.19 14.59
N GLU A 78 5.59 -25.59 15.26
CA GLU A 78 6.46 -26.69 14.80
C GLU A 78 5.67 -27.97 14.54
N GLU A 79 4.66 -28.23 15.37
CA GLU A 79 3.76 -29.36 15.28
C GLU A 79 2.95 -29.34 13.97
N LEU A 80 2.56 -28.17 13.46
CA LEU A 80 1.87 -28.02 12.19
C LEU A 80 2.80 -28.22 10.99
N ARG A 81 4.10 -27.90 11.14
CA ARG A 81 5.11 -28.09 10.09
C ARG A 81 5.45 -29.56 9.89
N ASP A 82 5.72 -30.26 11.00
CA ASP A 82 6.17 -31.66 10.97
C ASP A 82 5.02 -32.62 10.62
N ALA A 83 3.79 -32.33 11.07
CA ALA A 83 2.65 -33.22 10.88
C ALA A 83 2.14 -33.32 9.43
N ARG A 84 2.55 -32.44 8.50
CA ARG A 84 1.84 -32.25 7.21
C ARG A 84 2.70 -32.36 5.95
N ALA A 85 3.62 -33.32 5.95
CA ALA A 85 4.46 -33.62 4.79
C ALA A 85 3.69 -34.04 3.51
N ARG A 86 2.41 -34.44 3.60
CA ARG A 86 1.55 -34.84 2.45
C ARG A 86 0.08 -34.51 2.70
N LYS A 87 -0.70 -34.32 1.62
CA LYS A 87 -2.17 -34.19 1.66
C LYS A 87 -2.78 -35.41 2.35
N ARG A 88 -3.56 -35.18 3.41
CA ARG A 88 -4.21 -36.26 4.19
C ARG A 88 -5.71 -36.13 4.08
N THR A 89 -6.36 -37.22 3.70
CA THR A 89 -7.82 -37.34 3.68
C THR A 89 -8.30 -38.07 4.92
N ASN A 90 -9.35 -37.55 5.54
CA ASN A 90 -10.11 -38.24 6.58
C ASN A 90 -11.56 -38.39 6.10
N THR A 91 -12.23 -39.46 6.50
CA THR A 91 -13.63 -39.68 6.17
C THR A 91 -14.44 -39.50 7.44
N VAL A 92 -15.38 -38.56 7.42
CA VAL A 92 -16.30 -38.29 8.52
C VAL A 92 -17.70 -38.58 7.99
N ARG A 93 -18.35 -39.63 8.54
CA ARG A 93 -19.73 -40.07 8.20
C ARG A 93 -20.10 -39.79 6.74
N ASP A 94 -19.42 -40.48 5.83
CA ASP A 94 -19.60 -40.46 4.36
C ASP A 94 -19.08 -39.24 3.56
N HIS A 95 -18.42 -38.28 4.23
CA HIS A 95 -17.84 -37.10 3.58
C HIS A 95 -16.31 -37.12 3.69
N LYS A 96 -15.63 -36.67 2.63
CA LYS A 96 -14.17 -36.54 2.63
C LYS A 96 -13.79 -35.16 3.14
N PHE A 97 -12.96 -35.12 4.17
CA PHE A 97 -12.25 -33.93 4.59
C PHE A 97 -10.78 -34.04 4.19
N VAL A 98 -10.23 -32.94 3.69
CA VAL A 98 -8.86 -32.87 3.19
C VAL A 98 -8.07 -31.88 4.04
N LEU A 99 -7.03 -32.36 4.69
CA LEU A 99 -5.99 -31.50 5.24
C LEU A 99 -5.03 -31.09 4.14
N TYR A 100 -4.77 -29.78 4.06
CA TYR A 100 -3.80 -29.21 3.14
C TYR A 100 -2.37 -29.55 3.60
N PRO A 101 -1.48 -29.98 2.69
CA PRO A 101 -0.06 -30.02 3.00
C PRO A 101 0.45 -28.61 3.31
N LEU A 102 1.59 -28.50 3.99
CA LEU A 102 2.15 -27.21 4.43
C LEU A 102 2.24 -26.16 3.31
N GLN A 103 2.45 -26.62 2.07
CA GLN A 103 2.57 -25.75 0.91
C GLN A 103 1.28 -25.15 0.38
N ASP A 104 0.14 -25.76 0.73
CA ASP A 104 -1.19 -25.37 0.26
C ASP A 104 -2.01 -24.73 1.40
N ILE A 105 -1.41 -24.48 2.57
CA ILE A 105 -2.03 -23.68 3.64
C ILE A 105 -2.10 -22.23 3.17
N ILE A 106 -3.29 -21.64 3.24
CA ILE A 106 -3.57 -20.29 2.77
C ILE A 106 -3.92 -19.40 3.96
N LEU A 107 -3.31 -18.22 4.02
CA LEU A 107 -3.72 -17.15 4.92
C LEU A 107 -4.97 -16.48 4.33
N THR A 108 -6.02 -16.38 5.13
CA THR A 108 -7.32 -15.81 4.76
C THR A 108 -7.92 -15.06 5.95
N SER A 109 -9.15 -14.57 5.83
CA SER A 109 -9.91 -14.06 6.97
C SER A 109 -11.20 -14.86 7.15
N VAL A 110 -11.59 -15.07 8.41
CA VAL A 110 -12.89 -15.65 8.77
C VAL A 110 -13.85 -14.54 9.13
N ILE A 111 -15.10 -14.67 8.66
CA ILE A 111 -16.17 -13.71 8.93
C ILE A 111 -17.27 -14.40 9.71
N VAL A 112 -17.78 -13.69 10.71
CA VAL A 112 -18.92 -14.12 11.52
C VAL A 112 -19.95 -12.99 11.65
N HIS A 113 -21.23 -13.34 11.52
CA HIS A 113 -22.31 -12.37 11.72
C HIS A 113 -22.58 -12.12 13.21
N PRO A 114 -23.00 -10.90 13.59
CA PRO A 114 -23.43 -10.61 14.96
C PRO A 114 -24.63 -11.50 15.34
N VAL A 115 -24.66 -12.03 16.56
CA VAL A 115 -25.77 -12.86 17.07
C VAL A 115 -26.33 -12.24 18.35
N LYS A 116 -27.66 -12.16 18.49
CA LYS A 116 -28.27 -11.81 19.78
C LYS A 116 -28.28 -13.01 20.72
N HIS A 117 -27.77 -12.83 21.94
CA HIS A 117 -28.05 -13.75 23.05
C HIS A 117 -29.57 -13.79 23.33
N SER A 118 -30.18 -14.95 23.13
CA SER A 118 -31.56 -15.24 23.56
C SER A 118 -31.51 -16.39 24.56
N ARG A 119 -32.10 -16.18 25.75
CA ARG A 119 -32.14 -17.15 26.86
C ARG A 119 -32.77 -18.51 26.51
N ASN A 120 -33.48 -18.64 25.38
CA ASN A 120 -34.21 -19.86 24.99
C ASN A 120 -33.88 -20.35 23.56
N GLY A 121 -32.65 -20.16 23.11
CA GLY A 121 -32.15 -20.69 21.84
C GLY A 121 -31.98 -19.62 20.75
N TYR A 122 -31.08 -19.95 19.83
CA TYR A 122 -30.57 -19.08 18.78
C TYR A 122 -31.66 -18.72 17.76
N LYS A 123 -31.99 -17.43 17.65
CA LYS A 123 -32.72 -16.89 16.50
C LYS A 123 -31.83 -15.86 15.84
N ARG A 124 -31.53 -16.05 14.54
CA ARG A 124 -31.11 -14.94 13.67
C ARG A 124 -32.22 -13.90 13.76
N GLU A 125 -31.89 -12.66 14.11
CA GLU A 125 -32.76 -11.58 13.67
C GLU A 125 -32.45 -11.38 12.18
N GLU A 126 -33.47 -11.51 11.33
CA GLU A 126 -33.41 -10.95 9.98
C GLU A 126 -33.27 -9.41 10.00
N ASN A 127 -33.38 -8.78 11.18
CA ASN A 127 -33.37 -7.32 11.41
C ASN A 127 -32.49 -6.88 12.62
N GLY A 128 -31.30 -7.49 12.80
CA GLY A 128 -30.37 -7.20 13.90
C GLY A 128 -29.89 -5.74 13.96
N LYS A 129 -29.79 -5.16 15.17
CA LYS A 129 -29.49 -3.73 15.44
C LYS A 129 -28.15 -3.19 14.93
N GLU A 130 -27.21 -4.03 14.49
CA GLU A 130 -25.92 -3.62 13.95
C GLU A 130 -25.73 -4.15 12.53
N ASN A 131 -25.72 -3.23 11.57
CA ASN A 131 -25.54 -3.54 10.16
C ASN A 131 -24.04 -3.79 9.87
N GLY A 132 -23.55 -4.99 10.17
CA GLY A 132 -22.16 -5.36 9.92
C GLY A 132 -21.80 -6.80 10.26
N PHE A 133 -20.51 -7.07 10.30
CA PHE A 133 -19.94 -8.38 10.62
C PHE A 133 -18.58 -8.25 11.31
N TYR A 134 -18.19 -9.30 12.01
CA TYR A 134 -16.91 -9.41 12.68
C TYR A 134 -15.94 -10.23 11.81
N CYS A 135 -14.68 -9.80 11.74
CA CYS A 135 -13.67 -10.43 10.91
C CYS A 135 -12.33 -10.60 11.64
N HIS A 136 -11.61 -11.69 11.35
CA HIS A 136 -10.27 -11.95 11.87
C HIS A 136 -9.41 -12.73 10.86
N THR A 137 -8.11 -12.45 10.83
CA THR A 137 -7.14 -13.21 10.02
C THR A 137 -7.01 -14.65 10.54
N ALA A 138 -6.94 -15.63 9.64
CA ALA A 138 -6.86 -17.05 9.96
C ALA A 138 -6.14 -17.84 8.86
N TYR A 139 -5.61 -19.00 9.20
CA TYR A 139 -5.05 -19.94 8.22
C TYR A 139 -6.01 -21.07 7.95
N ALA A 140 -6.34 -21.29 6.66
CA ALA A 140 -7.07 -22.47 6.24
C ALA A 140 -6.14 -23.68 6.24
N LEU A 141 -6.36 -24.57 7.21
CA LEU A 141 -5.60 -25.80 7.35
C LEU A 141 -6.21 -26.94 6.51
N GLY A 142 -7.49 -26.92 6.23
CA GLY A 142 -8.12 -27.95 5.43
C GLY A 142 -9.57 -27.64 5.21
N SER A 143 -10.19 -28.39 4.31
CA SER A 143 -11.59 -28.20 3.99
C SER A 143 -12.31 -29.51 3.73
N ASP A 144 -13.63 -29.44 3.79
CA ASP A 144 -14.46 -30.51 3.26
C ASP A 144 -14.41 -30.55 1.73
N VAL A 145 -14.66 -31.74 1.19
CA VAL A 145 -14.84 -31.99 -0.25
C VAL A 145 -16.29 -32.37 -0.45
N ARG A 146 -17.17 -31.35 -0.45
CA ARG A 146 -18.52 -31.50 -0.98
C ARG A 146 -18.43 -31.38 -2.49
N GLY A 147 -19.29 -32.06 -3.26
CA GLY A 147 -19.40 -31.86 -4.71
C GLY A 147 -19.92 -30.47 -5.11
N GLU A 148 -19.82 -29.49 -4.22
CA GLU A 148 -20.19 -28.09 -4.42
C GLU A 148 -19.00 -27.36 -5.06
N GLU A 149 -19.27 -26.25 -5.76
CA GLU A 149 -18.22 -25.44 -6.39
C GLU A 149 -17.19 -24.91 -5.36
N GLN A 150 -17.58 -24.80 -4.08
CA GLN A 150 -16.71 -24.32 -3.00
C GLN A 150 -16.95 -25.09 -1.68
N PRO A 151 -15.92 -25.24 -0.82
CA PRO A 151 -16.06 -25.93 0.46
C PRO A 151 -17.00 -25.20 1.43
N SER A 152 -17.74 -25.96 2.22
CA SER A 152 -18.66 -25.43 3.23
C SER A 152 -17.98 -25.26 4.60
N TYR A 153 -16.96 -26.06 4.88
CA TYR A 153 -16.28 -26.15 6.16
C TYR A 153 -14.79 -26.03 6.01
N PHE A 154 -14.18 -25.18 6.82
CA PHE A 154 -12.74 -25.00 6.88
C PHE A 154 -12.24 -25.23 8.30
N LEU A 155 -11.25 -26.11 8.44
CA LEU A 155 -10.47 -26.19 9.68
C LEU A 155 -9.47 -25.03 9.65
N VAL A 156 -9.55 -24.15 10.63
CA VAL A 156 -8.77 -22.91 10.68
C VAL A 156 -7.92 -22.82 11.94
N TRP A 157 -6.81 -22.09 11.84
CA TRP A 157 -6.00 -21.65 12.97
C TRP A 157 -5.96 -20.12 12.99
N LEU A 158 -6.25 -19.55 14.15
CA LEU A 158 -6.24 -18.12 14.43
C LEU A 158 -4.97 -17.82 15.25
N PRO A 159 -3.91 -17.31 14.61
CA PRO A 159 -2.57 -17.23 15.22
C PRO A 159 -2.52 -16.28 16.41
N ASP A 160 -3.14 -15.11 16.30
CA ASP A 160 -3.08 -14.06 17.33
C ASP A 160 -3.83 -14.47 18.61
N LEU A 161 -4.76 -15.41 18.47
CA LEU A 161 -5.60 -15.94 19.53
C LEU A 161 -5.11 -17.29 20.05
N ASP A 162 -4.06 -17.84 19.43
CA ASP A 162 -3.55 -19.20 19.64
C ASP A 162 -4.65 -20.26 19.69
N LEU A 163 -5.55 -20.20 18.69
CA LEU A 163 -6.79 -20.94 18.74
C LEU A 163 -7.09 -21.66 17.42
N TYR A 164 -7.65 -22.87 17.53
CA TYR A 164 -8.12 -23.64 16.40
C TYR A 164 -9.64 -23.64 16.35
N GLY A 165 -10.20 -23.76 15.14
CA GLY A 165 -11.64 -23.87 15.00
C GLY A 165 -12.09 -24.43 13.66
N LEU A 166 -13.38 -24.65 13.54
CA LEU A 166 -14.07 -25.05 12.32
C LEU A 166 -14.96 -23.89 11.87
N TRP A 167 -14.62 -23.26 10.75
CA TRP A 167 -15.42 -22.21 10.14
C TRP A 167 -16.45 -22.80 9.19
N HIS A 168 -17.72 -22.43 9.38
CA HIS A 168 -18.85 -22.80 8.56
C HIS A 168 -19.25 -21.63 7.67
N ARG A 169 -19.01 -21.76 6.36
CA ARG A 169 -19.24 -20.69 5.39
C ARG A 169 -20.70 -20.30 5.22
N LYS A 170 -21.61 -21.26 4.97
CA LYS A 170 -23.04 -20.95 4.74
C LYS A 170 -23.73 -20.30 5.95
N HIS A 171 -23.29 -20.63 7.17
CA HIS A 171 -23.84 -20.07 8.39
C HIS A 171 -23.09 -18.85 8.91
N TYR A 172 -21.92 -18.52 8.35
CA TYR A 172 -21.00 -17.49 8.85
C TYR A 172 -20.74 -17.65 10.34
N ALA A 173 -20.38 -18.88 10.73
CA ALA A 173 -20.18 -19.27 12.12
C ALA A 173 -18.79 -19.89 12.29
N LEU A 174 -18.09 -19.52 13.36
CA LEU A 174 -16.84 -20.14 13.77
C LEU A 174 -17.10 -20.97 15.03
N TYR A 175 -16.70 -22.24 14.99
CA TYR A 175 -16.73 -23.14 16.14
C TYR A 175 -15.30 -23.31 16.64
N VAL A 176 -15.03 -22.94 17.89
CA VAL A 176 -13.67 -22.89 18.40
C VAL A 176 -13.35 -24.10 19.27
N PHE A 177 -12.07 -24.40 19.40
CA PHE A 177 -11.55 -25.52 20.19
C PHE A 177 -10.69 -24.98 21.34
N PRO A 178 -11.30 -24.44 22.43
CA PRO A 178 -10.55 -23.80 23.51
C PRO A 178 -9.58 -24.77 24.20
N GLY A 179 -8.34 -24.31 24.43
CA GLY A 179 -7.32 -25.07 25.16
C GLY A 179 -6.81 -26.33 24.46
N MET A 180 -7.11 -26.50 23.17
CA MET A 180 -6.66 -27.65 22.37
C MET A 180 -5.44 -27.26 21.52
N ASN A 181 -4.45 -28.16 21.45
CA ASN A 181 -3.29 -28.01 20.57
C ASN A 181 -3.43 -28.84 19.28
N TRP A 182 -2.55 -28.62 18.31
CA TRP A 182 -2.58 -29.34 17.04
C TRP A 182 -2.41 -30.88 17.18
N PRO A 183 -1.44 -31.41 17.95
CA PRO A 183 -1.32 -32.86 18.15
C PRO A 183 -2.60 -33.56 18.63
N ASP A 184 -3.32 -32.95 19.58
CA ASP A 184 -4.58 -33.48 20.10
C ASP A 184 -5.68 -33.46 19.04
N ILE A 185 -5.76 -32.37 18.27
CA ILE A 185 -6.70 -32.23 17.15
C ILE A 185 -6.39 -33.26 16.05
N ASP A 186 -5.14 -33.41 15.63
CA ASP A 186 -4.75 -34.35 14.56
C ASP A 186 -5.02 -35.80 14.95
N LYS A 187 -4.72 -36.17 16.20
CA LYS A 187 -4.96 -37.52 16.73
C LYS A 187 -6.45 -37.88 16.75
N HIS A 188 -7.33 -36.90 16.98
CA HIS A 188 -8.76 -37.10 17.11
C HIS A 188 -9.58 -36.34 16.06
N LEU A 189 -9.01 -36.12 14.87
CA LEU A 189 -9.52 -35.20 13.85
C LEU A 189 -11.02 -35.41 13.52
N ALA A 190 -11.47 -36.65 13.38
CA ALA A 190 -12.87 -36.95 13.09
C ALA A 190 -13.85 -36.38 14.14
N LYS A 191 -13.46 -36.34 15.42
CA LYS A 191 -14.26 -35.77 16.52
C LYS A 191 -14.47 -34.26 16.35
N TYR A 192 -13.44 -33.54 15.88
CA TYR A 192 -13.49 -32.09 15.71
C TYR A 192 -14.20 -31.66 14.42
N LEU A 193 -14.24 -32.55 13.43
CA LEU A 193 -14.90 -32.31 12.14
C LEU A 193 -16.41 -32.69 12.14
N ASP A 194 -16.86 -33.59 13.03
CA ASP A 194 -18.26 -34.07 13.12
C ASP A 194 -19.13 -33.19 14.05
N TYR A 195 -18.95 -31.87 13.97
CA TYR A 195 -19.53 -30.91 14.93
C TYR A 195 -21.08 -30.89 14.92
N GLU A 196 -21.73 -31.06 13.76
CA GLU A 196 -23.19 -30.97 13.63
C GLU A 196 -23.97 -32.05 14.43
N PHE A 197 -23.31 -33.11 14.94
CA PHE A 197 -24.01 -34.30 15.42
C PHE A 197 -23.49 -34.94 16.72
N THR A 198 -22.54 -34.31 17.43
CA THR A 198 -22.12 -34.79 18.76
C THR A 198 -22.77 -33.96 19.86
N SER A 199 -23.60 -34.62 20.68
CA SER A 199 -24.28 -34.06 21.86
C SER A 199 -23.35 -33.62 23.01
N GLN A 200 -22.04 -33.67 22.78
CA GLN A 200 -20.99 -33.09 23.61
C GLN A 200 -20.34 -31.94 22.82
N SER A 201 -21.12 -30.91 22.54
CA SER A 201 -20.77 -29.79 21.67
C SER A 201 -19.56 -29.02 22.22
N PHE A 202 -18.52 -28.86 21.39
CA PHE A 202 -17.57 -27.77 21.58
C PHE A 202 -18.34 -26.46 21.67
N PRO A 203 -17.99 -25.52 22.56
CA PRO A 203 -18.62 -24.22 22.52
C PRO A 203 -18.39 -23.63 21.13
N ALA A 204 -19.47 -23.37 20.38
CA ALA A 204 -19.41 -22.35 19.35
C ALA A 204 -18.81 -21.09 19.98
N VAL A 205 -18.23 -20.18 19.19
CA VAL A 205 -17.70 -18.88 19.69
C VAL A 205 -18.69 -18.11 20.58
N GLN A 206 -19.94 -18.53 20.71
CA GLN A 206 -20.98 -17.82 21.42
C GLN A 206 -20.91 -17.85 22.96
N ASP A 207 -20.27 -18.82 23.63
CA ASP A 207 -20.41 -18.89 25.10
C ASP A 207 -19.14 -18.63 25.93
N HIS A 208 -17.93 -18.62 25.34
CA HIS A 208 -16.69 -18.51 26.16
C HIS A 208 -15.58 -17.59 25.68
N LEU A 209 -15.78 -16.80 24.62
CA LEU A 209 -14.86 -15.71 24.31
C LEU A 209 -15.62 -14.39 24.35
N SER A 210 -15.14 -13.44 25.15
CA SER A 210 -15.57 -12.04 25.10
C SER A 210 -15.01 -11.37 23.84
N MET A 211 -15.41 -11.89 22.67
CA MET A 211 -14.67 -11.80 21.42
C MET A 211 -15.11 -10.67 20.48
N GLU A 212 -16.04 -9.80 20.91
CA GLU A 212 -16.34 -8.56 20.16
C GLU A 212 -15.10 -7.65 20.10
N ASP A 213 -14.25 -7.68 21.15
CA ASP A 213 -13.02 -6.89 21.21
C ASP A 213 -11.87 -7.49 20.40
N ASP A 214 -11.88 -8.81 20.18
CA ASP A 214 -10.81 -9.53 19.48
C ASP A 214 -10.98 -9.50 17.96
N PHE A 215 -12.22 -9.36 17.46
CA PHE A 215 -12.52 -9.29 16.03
C PHE A 215 -12.67 -7.85 15.54
N VAL A 216 -12.32 -7.63 14.27
CA VAL A 216 -12.55 -6.34 13.62
C VAL A 216 -13.99 -6.27 13.15
N PHE A 217 -14.79 -5.39 13.76
CA PHE A 217 -16.13 -5.08 13.26
C PHE A 217 -16.05 -4.22 11.99
N ILE A 218 -16.77 -4.66 10.95
CA ILE A 218 -16.89 -4.01 9.64
C ILE A 218 -18.37 -3.74 9.34
N PRO A 219 -18.75 -2.47 9.12
CA PRO A 219 -20.08 -2.12 8.66
C PRO A 219 -20.37 -2.64 7.26
N SER A 220 -21.61 -3.06 7.00
CA SER A 220 -22.02 -3.56 5.68
C SER A 220 -22.30 -2.46 4.65
N ASP A 221 -22.18 -1.18 5.03
CA ASP A 221 -22.57 -0.01 4.22
C ASP A 221 -21.40 0.93 3.89
N LEU A 222 -20.15 0.45 3.98
CA LEU A 222 -18.96 1.28 3.73
C LEU A 222 -18.94 1.91 2.32
N ASP A 223 -19.40 1.22 1.29
CA ASP A 223 -19.58 1.76 -0.05
C ASP A 223 -20.49 3.00 -0.07
N LYS A 224 -21.65 2.91 0.58
CA LYS A 224 -22.60 4.03 0.72
C LYS A 224 -22.01 5.16 1.53
N GLN A 225 -21.22 4.85 2.57
CA GLN A 225 -20.51 5.88 3.33
C GLN A 225 -19.51 6.62 2.43
N VAL A 226 -18.74 5.89 1.59
CA VAL A 226 -17.83 6.50 0.62
C VAL A 226 -18.59 7.36 -0.40
N GLU A 227 -19.66 6.85 -1.01
CA GLU A 227 -20.49 7.62 -1.95
C GLU A 227 -21.01 8.92 -1.33
N ASN A 228 -21.49 8.86 -0.09
CA ASN A 228 -21.93 10.05 0.65
C ASN A 228 -20.77 11.01 0.89
N ILE A 229 -19.60 10.52 1.28
CA ILE A 229 -18.39 11.36 1.47
C ILE A 229 -18.05 12.10 0.17
N LEU A 230 -18.03 11.40 -0.95
CA LEU A 230 -17.71 11.97 -2.26
C LEU A 230 -18.72 13.02 -2.72
N SER A 231 -19.96 12.96 -2.22
CA SER A 231 -21.02 13.94 -2.54
C SER A 231 -20.89 15.28 -1.80
N PHE A 232 -20.06 15.36 -0.74
CA PHE A 232 -19.91 16.62 0.00
C PHE A 232 -19.13 17.67 -0.81
N PRO A 233 -19.45 18.97 -0.62
CA PRO A 233 -18.59 20.08 -1.02
C PRO A 233 -17.15 19.97 -0.47
N ASP A 234 -16.17 20.48 -1.22
CA ASP A 234 -14.73 20.31 -0.92
C ASP A 234 -14.34 20.74 0.50
N HIS A 235 -14.88 21.86 0.98
CA HIS A 235 -14.59 22.38 2.33
C HIS A 235 -15.02 21.45 3.48
N MET A 236 -15.99 20.55 3.26
CA MET A 236 -16.39 19.52 4.22
C MET A 236 -15.78 18.15 3.90
N ARG A 237 -15.54 17.88 2.62
CA ARG A 237 -15.12 16.57 2.11
C ARG A 237 -13.82 16.10 2.76
N HIS A 238 -12.80 16.95 2.85
CA HIS A 238 -11.51 16.56 3.41
C HIS A 238 -11.60 16.03 4.84
N LYS A 239 -12.40 16.70 5.69
CA LYS A 239 -12.62 16.26 7.08
C LYS A 239 -13.33 14.90 7.12
N LYS A 240 -14.33 14.70 6.26
CA LYS A 240 -15.10 13.44 6.17
C LYS A 240 -14.24 12.27 5.67
N VAL A 241 -13.32 12.54 4.76
CA VAL A 241 -12.33 11.57 4.28
C VAL A 241 -11.37 11.18 5.41
N GLU A 242 -10.87 12.16 6.17
CA GLU A 242 -9.99 11.90 7.31
C GLU A 242 -10.68 11.04 8.38
N GLU A 243 -11.92 11.38 8.75
CA GLU A 243 -12.76 10.61 9.68
C GLU A 243 -12.90 9.14 9.21
N PHE A 244 -13.20 8.93 7.92
CA PHE A 244 -13.33 7.59 7.35
C PHE A 244 -12.02 6.78 7.40
N LEU A 245 -10.90 7.39 7.02
CA LEU A 245 -9.62 6.70 6.99
C LEU A 245 -9.12 6.35 8.39
N ILE A 246 -9.24 7.27 9.35
CA ILE A 246 -8.92 7.01 10.76
C ILE A 246 -9.71 5.81 11.27
N GLN A 247 -10.99 5.72 10.89
CA GLN A 247 -11.86 4.67 11.38
C GLN A 247 -11.60 3.30 10.74
N TYR A 248 -11.36 3.24 9.42
CA TYR A 248 -11.41 1.97 8.67
C TYR A 248 -10.11 1.55 7.98
N GLU A 249 -9.20 2.46 7.66
CA GLU A 249 -7.98 2.14 6.89
C GLU A 249 -7.14 1.06 7.58
N TYR A 250 -6.78 1.30 8.84
CA TYR A 250 -5.96 0.35 9.61
C TYR A 250 -6.67 -1.00 9.79
N ARG A 251 -7.96 -0.96 10.11
CA ARG A 251 -8.80 -2.15 10.35
C ARG A 251 -8.80 -3.07 9.13
N LEU A 252 -9.08 -2.52 7.96
CA LEU A 252 -9.11 -3.28 6.71
C LEU A 252 -7.72 -3.76 6.28
N LEU A 253 -6.69 -2.90 6.38
CA LEU A 253 -5.32 -3.29 6.00
C LEU A 253 -4.67 -4.31 6.95
N SER A 254 -5.24 -4.51 8.15
CA SER A 254 -4.81 -5.57 9.07
C SER A 254 -5.37 -6.96 8.72
N LEU A 255 -6.38 -7.01 7.85
CA LEU A 255 -7.04 -8.24 7.44
C LEU A 255 -6.45 -8.76 6.13
N SER A 256 -6.51 -10.08 5.95
CA SER A 256 -6.17 -10.71 4.67
C SER A 256 -7.39 -10.70 3.75
N TYR A 257 -7.20 -10.35 2.49
CA TYR A 257 -8.29 -10.35 1.50
C TYR A 257 -8.92 -11.76 1.35
N CYS A 258 -10.25 -11.80 1.37
CA CYS A 258 -11.07 -12.91 0.89
C CYS A 258 -12.28 -12.35 0.13
N ASP A 259 -12.93 -13.17 -0.70
CA ASP A 259 -14.02 -12.73 -1.58
C ASP A 259 -15.17 -12.10 -0.80
N GLU A 260 -15.44 -12.57 0.42
CA GLU A 260 -16.47 -11.99 1.29
C GLU A 260 -16.13 -10.57 1.79
N LEU A 261 -14.86 -10.15 1.74
CA LEU A 261 -14.40 -8.79 2.07
C LEU A 261 -14.27 -7.88 0.85
N GLU A 262 -14.79 -8.30 -0.31
CA GLU A 262 -14.68 -7.51 -1.54
C GLU A 262 -15.25 -6.09 -1.39
N GLN A 263 -16.47 -5.92 -0.87
CA GLN A 263 -17.10 -4.60 -0.75
C GLN A 263 -16.32 -3.63 0.16
N PRO A 264 -15.86 -4.01 1.36
CA PRO A 264 -15.08 -3.11 2.22
C PRO A 264 -13.76 -2.67 1.59
N PHE A 265 -13.01 -3.60 0.99
CA PHE A 265 -11.76 -3.28 0.32
C PHE A 265 -11.98 -2.40 -0.92
N ARG A 266 -13.05 -2.66 -1.68
CA ARG A 266 -13.45 -1.82 -2.81
C ARG A 266 -13.72 -0.38 -2.35
N ALA A 267 -14.45 -0.19 -1.25
CA ALA A 267 -14.72 1.14 -0.69
C ALA A 267 -13.42 1.87 -0.34
N LEU A 268 -12.46 1.19 0.29
CA LEU A 268 -11.16 1.78 0.64
C LEU A 268 -10.32 2.17 -0.59
N VAL A 269 -10.26 1.30 -1.62
CA VAL A 269 -9.56 1.62 -2.88
C VAL A 269 -10.22 2.81 -3.59
N THR A 270 -11.56 2.85 -3.64
CA THR A 270 -12.30 3.98 -4.21
C THR A 270 -11.96 5.28 -3.48
N MET A 271 -11.86 5.25 -2.15
CA MET A 271 -11.47 6.42 -1.38
C MET A 271 -10.05 6.89 -1.73
N TYR A 272 -9.06 6.00 -1.75
CA TYR A 272 -7.68 6.34 -2.13
C TYR A 272 -7.58 6.90 -3.55
N TYR A 273 -8.28 6.30 -4.50
CA TYR A 273 -8.29 6.75 -5.89
C TYR A 273 -8.80 8.18 -6.00
N ASN A 274 -9.92 8.51 -5.34
CA ASN A 274 -10.49 9.86 -5.36
C ASN A 274 -9.57 10.90 -4.71
N ILE A 275 -8.93 10.57 -3.59
CA ILE A 275 -7.93 11.46 -2.97
C ILE A 275 -6.77 11.73 -3.92
N GLY A 276 -6.26 10.67 -4.58
CA GLY A 276 -5.22 10.79 -5.59
C GLY A 276 -5.63 11.71 -6.74
N GLN A 277 -6.84 11.56 -7.25
CA GLN A 277 -7.40 12.39 -8.33
C GLN A 277 -7.51 13.88 -7.95
N TRP A 278 -7.95 14.20 -6.74
CA TRP A 278 -8.04 15.61 -6.30
C TRP A 278 -6.64 16.24 -6.21
N LEU A 279 -5.68 15.52 -5.62
CA LEU A 279 -4.30 16.00 -5.51
C LEU A 279 -3.64 16.14 -6.88
N GLU A 280 -3.96 15.26 -7.84
CA GLU A 280 -3.52 15.40 -9.22
C GLU A 280 -4.11 16.66 -9.86
N GLY A 281 -5.41 16.93 -9.66
CA GLY A 281 -6.07 18.16 -10.12
C GLY A 281 -5.46 19.44 -9.54
N ASP A 282 -5.01 19.38 -8.30
CA ASP A 282 -4.28 20.47 -7.62
C ASP A 282 -2.78 20.51 -8.01
N THR A 283 -2.34 19.70 -8.98
CA THR A 283 -0.95 19.55 -9.43
C THR A 283 0.04 19.07 -8.35
N GLU A 284 -0.48 18.49 -7.26
CA GLU A 284 0.28 17.91 -6.17
C GLU A 284 0.70 16.45 -6.46
N TYR A 285 1.32 16.20 -7.61
CA TYR A 285 1.62 14.85 -8.13
C TYR A 285 2.39 13.96 -7.15
N ALA A 286 3.36 14.53 -6.41
CA ALA A 286 4.12 13.79 -5.41
C ALA A 286 3.25 13.28 -4.25
N LYS A 287 2.16 13.99 -3.90
CA LYS A 287 1.18 13.51 -2.91
C LYS A 287 0.21 12.52 -3.56
N ALA A 288 -0.25 12.78 -4.78
CA ALA A 288 -1.14 11.89 -5.53
C ALA A 288 -0.55 10.48 -5.69
N ILE A 289 0.74 10.38 -6.04
CA ILE A 289 1.49 9.11 -6.12
C ILE A 289 1.36 8.29 -4.84
N LYS A 290 1.49 8.92 -3.67
CA LYS A 290 1.39 8.20 -2.39
C LYS A 290 0.03 7.54 -2.18
N TRP A 291 -1.05 8.17 -2.64
CA TRP A 291 -2.40 7.62 -2.51
C TRP A 291 -2.68 6.55 -3.54
N PHE A 292 -2.26 6.72 -4.79
CA PHE A 292 -2.37 5.66 -5.78
C PHE A 292 -1.52 4.44 -5.42
N GLU A 293 -0.29 4.63 -4.90
CA GLU A 293 0.55 3.54 -4.38
C GLU A 293 -0.09 2.82 -3.18
N ARG A 294 -0.86 3.53 -2.34
CA ARG A 294 -1.63 2.89 -1.24
C ARG A 294 -2.66 1.91 -1.77
N SER A 295 -3.34 2.21 -2.88
CA SER A 295 -4.27 1.28 -3.52
C SER A 295 -3.60 -0.03 -3.96
N LEU A 296 -2.31 0.01 -4.35
CA LEU A 296 -1.56 -1.19 -4.74
C LEU A 296 -1.48 -2.22 -3.61
N LEU A 297 -1.52 -1.78 -2.34
CA LEU A 297 -1.53 -2.69 -1.18
C LEU A 297 -2.72 -3.66 -1.21
N ILE A 298 -3.85 -3.22 -1.75
CA ILE A 298 -5.07 -4.00 -1.84
C ILE A 298 -5.11 -4.75 -3.17
N LEU A 299 -4.79 -4.07 -4.28
CA LEU A 299 -4.75 -4.67 -5.63
C LEU A 299 -3.76 -5.85 -5.72
N ASN A 300 -2.68 -5.84 -4.94
CA ASN A 300 -1.73 -6.95 -4.93
C ASN A 300 -2.30 -8.21 -4.28
N GLN A 301 -3.21 -8.07 -3.31
CA GLN A 301 -3.89 -9.17 -2.61
C GLN A 301 -5.15 -9.66 -3.34
N ALA A 302 -5.80 -8.78 -4.10
CA ALA A 302 -7.06 -9.04 -4.80
C ALA A 302 -6.87 -8.95 -6.33
N PRO A 303 -6.60 -10.08 -7.03
CA PRO A 303 -6.38 -10.06 -8.48
C PRO A 303 -7.54 -9.46 -9.28
N SER A 304 -8.79 -9.67 -8.83
CA SER A 304 -10.00 -9.09 -9.42
C SER A 304 -9.96 -7.55 -9.45
N PHE A 305 -9.30 -6.93 -8.49
CA PHE A 305 -9.22 -5.47 -8.38
C PHE A 305 -8.25 -4.84 -9.39
N ARG A 306 -7.26 -5.58 -9.87
CA ARG A 306 -6.29 -5.05 -10.85
C ARG A 306 -6.97 -4.70 -12.17
N THR A 307 -7.96 -5.49 -12.57
CA THR A 307 -8.78 -5.21 -13.75
C THR A 307 -9.81 -4.14 -13.46
N LEU A 308 -10.47 -4.19 -12.30
CA LEU A 308 -11.52 -3.22 -11.93
C LEU A 308 -10.99 -1.79 -11.76
N PHE A 309 -9.79 -1.65 -11.20
CA PHE A 309 -9.15 -0.37 -10.89
C PHE A 309 -7.90 -0.15 -11.74
N SER A 310 -7.92 -0.61 -13.00
CA SER A 310 -6.78 -0.47 -13.93
C SER A 310 -6.37 0.99 -14.12
N ASP A 311 -7.31 1.93 -14.04
CA ASP A 311 -7.05 3.37 -14.19
C ASP A 311 -6.03 3.90 -13.17
N ILE A 312 -5.90 3.26 -11.99
CA ILE A 312 -4.86 3.62 -11.01
C ILE A 312 -3.45 3.53 -11.62
N PHE A 313 -3.21 2.53 -12.47
CA PHE A 313 -1.92 2.36 -13.14
C PHE A 313 -1.69 3.46 -14.17
N LEU A 314 -2.73 3.88 -14.91
CA LEU A 314 -2.62 5.00 -15.83
C LEU A 314 -2.30 6.30 -15.08
N GLN A 315 -2.96 6.54 -13.96
CA GLN A 315 -2.73 7.75 -13.14
C GLN A 315 -1.36 7.76 -12.47
N LEU A 316 -0.87 6.61 -12.00
CA LEU A 316 0.51 6.48 -11.54
C LEU A 316 1.49 6.80 -12.67
N SER A 317 1.29 6.26 -13.87
CA SER A 317 2.13 6.56 -15.03
C SER A 317 2.21 8.06 -15.29
N PHE A 318 1.06 8.74 -15.30
CA PHE A 318 0.99 10.18 -15.52
C PHE A 318 1.71 10.96 -14.41
N CYS A 319 1.41 10.68 -13.14
CA CYS A 319 2.05 11.39 -12.03
C CYS A 319 3.58 11.16 -11.97
N TYR A 320 4.05 9.96 -12.33
CA TYR A 320 5.49 9.70 -12.43
C TYR A 320 6.14 10.42 -13.59
N LEU A 321 5.44 10.59 -14.72
CA LEU A 321 5.93 11.42 -15.81
C LEU A 321 6.09 12.88 -15.37
N GLU A 322 5.07 13.45 -14.71
CA GLU A 322 5.09 14.83 -14.20
C GLU A 322 6.18 15.05 -13.12
N THR A 323 6.65 13.97 -12.49
CA THR A 323 7.75 14.00 -11.52
C THR A 323 9.07 13.45 -12.07
N SER A 324 9.18 13.33 -13.41
CA SER A 324 10.39 12.89 -14.15
C SER A 324 10.95 11.52 -13.74
N LYS A 325 10.09 10.66 -13.21
CA LYS A 325 10.38 9.25 -12.91
C LYS A 325 10.02 8.38 -14.12
N PHE A 326 10.69 8.63 -15.25
CA PHE A 326 10.34 8.07 -16.56
C PHE A 326 10.27 6.54 -16.59
N ASP A 327 11.18 5.84 -15.91
CA ASP A 327 11.20 4.38 -15.90
C ASP A 327 9.96 3.80 -15.17
N LEU A 328 9.52 4.46 -14.09
CA LEU A 328 8.28 4.10 -13.39
C LEU A 328 7.06 4.47 -14.24
N ALA A 329 7.07 5.61 -14.92
CA ALA A 329 6.01 5.98 -15.85
C ALA A 329 5.83 4.91 -16.94
N LEU A 330 6.93 4.49 -17.58
CA LEU A 330 6.93 3.42 -18.60
C LEU A 330 6.49 2.06 -18.04
N LEU A 331 6.87 1.73 -16.80
CA LEU A 331 6.42 0.51 -16.13
C LEU A 331 4.90 0.50 -15.95
N TYR A 332 4.34 1.58 -15.39
CA TYR A 332 2.92 1.62 -15.04
C TYR A 332 2.00 1.72 -16.26
N ILE A 333 2.44 2.36 -17.35
CA ILE A 333 1.68 2.32 -18.62
C ILE A 333 1.69 0.90 -19.24
N ASP A 334 2.77 0.13 -19.06
CA ASP A 334 2.80 -1.27 -19.49
C ASP A 334 1.88 -2.17 -18.65
N ILE A 335 1.83 -1.92 -17.34
CA ILE A 335 0.90 -2.60 -16.43
C ILE A 335 -0.55 -2.25 -16.80
N PHE A 336 -0.84 -0.97 -17.08
CA PHE A 336 -2.17 -0.56 -17.53
C PHE A 336 -2.59 -1.29 -18.81
N ALA A 337 -1.73 -1.34 -19.83
CA ALA A 337 -1.99 -2.03 -21.09
C ALA A 337 -2.15 -3.58 -20.96
N LEU A 338 -1.68 -4.15 -19.86
CA LEU A 338 -1.89 -5.56 -19.51
C LEU A 338 -3.33 -5.79 -19.01
N PHE A 339 -3.83 -4.91 -18.15
CA PHE A 339 -5.15 -5.03 -17.52
C PHE A 339 -6.28 -4.39 -18.34
N ASP A 340 -5.97 -3.47 -19.25
CA ASP A 340 -6.86 -2.98 -20.29
C ASP A 340 -6.25 -3.20 -21.70
N PRO A 341 -6.44 -4.39 -22.29
CA PRO A 341 -5.90 -4.69 -23.61
C PRO A 341 -6.45 -3.80 -24.73
N SER A 342 -7.60 -3.15 -24.52
CA SER A 342 -8.24 -2.30 -25.54
C SER A 342 -7.48 -1.00 -25.77
N SER A 343 -6.74 -0.52 -24.77
CA SER A 343 -5.96 0.72 -24.82
C SER A 343 -4.51 0.56 -25.30
N ARG A 344 -4.05 -0.64 -25.67
CA ARG A 344 -2.66 -0.91 -26.08
C ARG A 344 -2.10 0.05 -27.14
N ASN A 345 -2.90 0.39 -28.15
CA ASN A 345 -2.49 1.32 -29.21
C ASN A 345 -2.30 2.75 -28.69
N ALA A 346 -3.14 3.19 -27.75
CA ALA A 346 -2.99 4.49 -27.08
C ALA A 346 -1.75 4.47 -26.17
N CYS A 347 -1.57 3.40 -25.40
CA CYS A 347 -0.41 3.19 -24.53
C CYS A 347 0.91 3.25 -25.32
N TYR A 348 0.98 2.65 -26.51
CA TYR A 348 2.16 2.76 -27.37
C TYR A 348 2.53 4.22 -27.69
N LYS A 349 1.54 5.05 -28.03
CA LYS A 349 1.76 6.47 -28.32
C LYS A 349 2.22 7.24 -27.07
N ILE A 350 1.62 6.95 -25.92
CA ILE A 350 2.00 7.54 -24.63
C ILE A 350 3.45 7.17 -24.30
N LYS A 351 3.84 5.90 -24.45
CA LYS A 351 5.22 5.44 -24.24
C LYS A 351 6.23 6.16 -25.12
N GLU A 352 5.91 6.35 -26.40
CA GLU A 352 6.77 7.11 -27.31
C GLU A 352 6.90 8.57 -26.89
N SER A 353 5.81 9.19 -26.39
CA SER A 353 5.87 10.53 -25.81
C SER A 353 6.78 10.58 -24.58
N ILE A 354 6.61 9.65 -23.63
CA ILE A 354 7.43 9.55 -22.42
C ILE A 354 8.92 9.40 -22.78
N ARG A 355 9.25 8.55 -23.75
CA ARG A 355 10.64 8.35 -24.21
C ARG A 355 11.23 9.60 -24.84
N ARG A 356 10.46 10.34 -25.63
CA ARG A 356 10.90 11.62 -26.20
C ARG A 356 11.20 12.62 -25.10
N THR A 357 10.33 12.75 -24.10
CA THR A 357 10.56 13.63 -22.94
C THR A 357 11.80 13.19 -22.16
N GLN A 358 11.97 11.89 -21.91
CA GLN A 358 13.16 11.34 -21.25
C GLN A 358 14.45 11.65 -22.05
N GLN A 359 14.40 11.57 -23.38
CA GLN A 359 15.55 11.89 -24.23
C GLN A 359 15.87 13.38 -24.19
N LEU A 360 14.86 14.26 -24.29
CA LEU A 360 15.05 15.71 -24.14
C LEU A 360 15.70 16.05 -22.80
N TYR A 361 15.32 15.35 -21.72
CA TYR A 361 15.92 15.52 -20.41
C TYR A 361 17.40 15.11 -20.40
N LYS A 362 17.75 13.97 -21.02
CA LYS A 362 19.14 13.52 -21.15
C LYS A 362 19.99 14.49 -21.98
N ASP A 363 19.46 14.96 -23.11
CA ASP A 363 20.14 15.90 -23.99
C ASP A 363 20.39 17.23 -23.26
N THR A 364 19.39 17.72 -22.52
CA THR A 364 19.50 18.90 -21.66
C THR A 364 20.64 18.75 -20.65
N MET A 365 20.65 17.64 -19.90
CA MET A 365 21.64 17.41 -18.87
C MET A 365 23.05 17.27 -19.46
N SER A 366 23.17 16.65 -20.63
CA SER A 366 24.44 16.55 -21.35
C SER A 366 24.98 17.92 -21.77
N VAL A 367 24.12 18.81 -22.27
CA VAL A 367 24.50 20.19 -22.64
C VAL A 367 24.92 20.96 -21.39
N TYR A 368 24.15 20.87 -20.31
CA TYR A 368 24.48 21.50 -19.04
C TYR A 368 25.86 21.10 -18.50
N LEU A 369 26.12 19.79 -18.38
CA LEU A 369 27.39 19.28 -17.86
C LEU A 369 28.59 19.73 -18.70
N LYS A 370 28.45 19.70 -20.03
CA LYS A 370 29.49 20.19 -20.94
C LYS A 370 29.77 21.69 -20.76
N ASN A 371 28.74 22.48 -20.43
CA ASN A 371 28.87 23.93 -20.30
C ASN A 371 29.46 24.34 -18.94
N ILE A 372 29.19 23.61 -17.86
CA ILE A 372 29.92 23.77 -16.59
C ILE A 372 31.42 23.57 -16.81
N GLU A 373 31.81 22.57 -17.60
CA GLU A 373 33.23 22.31 -17.92
C GLU A 373 33.88 23.44 -18.72
N GLN A 374 33.10 24.24 -19.47
CA GLN A 374 33.60 25.23 -20.43
C GLN A 374 33.41 26.69 -20.00
N GLU A 375 32.69 26.96 -18.90
CA GLU A 375 32.31 28.30 -18.41
C GLU A 375 31.86 29.27 -19.54
N SER A 376 31.05 28.76 -20.48
CA SER A 376 30.66 29.48 -21.70
C SER A 376 29.27 30.10 -21.59
N GLN A 377 29.18 31.43 -21.72
CA GLN A 377 27.90 32.17 -21.72
C GLN A 377 26.95 31.70 -22.84
N ASN A 378 27.49 31.37 -24.03
CA ASN A 378 26.67 30.89 -25.13
C ASN A 378 26.05 29.51 -24.83
N GLY A 379 26.69 28.73 -23.94
CA GLY A 379 26.21 27.44 -23.51
C GLY A 379 24.99 27.52 -22.58
N TYR A 380 24.93 28.48 -21.66
CA TYR A 380 23.77 28.67 -20.77
C TYR A 380 22.51 29.06 -21.54
N GLU A 381 22.66 29.87 -22.59
CA GLU A 381 21.59 30.24 -23.52
C GLU A 381 21.04 29.03 -24.29
N GLU A 382 21.92 28.17 -24.81
CA GLU A 382 21.54 26.93 -25.49
C GLU A 382 20.84 25.96 -24.52
N ALA A 383 21.41 25.74 -23.34
CA ALA A 383 20.83 24.89 -22.30
C ALA A 383 19.44 25.37 -21.85
N SER A 384 19.27 26.69 -21.69
CA SER A 384 17.98 27.31 -21.39
C SER A 384 16.95 27.09 -22.49
N SER A 385 17.36 27.11 -23.77
CA SER A 385 16.48 26.79 -24.90
C SER A 385 16.02 25.34 -24.87
N VAL A 386 16.91 24.39 -24.55
CA VAL A 386 16.54 22.97 -24.43
C VAL A 386 15.60 22.75 -23.24
N ILE A 387 15.87 23.32 -22.06
CA ILE A 387 14.97 23.20 -20.90
C ILE A 387 13.58 23.75 -21.19
N LYS A 388 13.47 24.89 -21.89
CA LYS A 388 12.15 25.45 -22.22
C LYS A 388 11.30 24.47 -23.02
N ARG A 389 11.87 23.77 -24.00
CA ARG A 389 11.18 22.70 -24.75
C ARG A 389 10.83 21.50 -23.88
N ALA A 390 11.67 21.16 -22.89
CA ALA A 390 11.36 20.11 -21.93
C ALA A 390 10.17 20.51 -21.02
N ILE A 391 10.11 21.77 -20.57
CA ILE A 391 9.00 22.32 -19.78
C ILE A 391 7.70 22.34 -20.60
N GLU A 392 7.75 22.60 -21.90
CA GLU A 392 6.55 22.47 -22.77
C GLU A 392 5.97 21.04 -22.74
N SER A 393 6.80 20.02 -22.50
CA SER A 393 6.40 18.61 -22.44
C SER A 393 6.08 18.12 -21.03
N ALA A 394 6.70 18.73 -20.00
CA ALA A 394 6.53 18.39 -18.59
C ALA A 394 6.44 19.69 -17.75
N PRO A 395 5.32 20.44 -17.87
CA PRO A 395 5.21 21.79 -17.32
C PRO A 395 5.17 21.83 -15.79
N ASN A 396 4.99 20.68 -15.14
CA ASN A 396 4.98 20.60 -13.68
C ASN A 396 6.22 19.96 -13.07
N ASP A 397 7.26 19.68 -13.86
CA ASP A 397 8.49 19.11 -13.30
C ASP A 397 9.26 20.15 -12.46
N PRO A 398 9.33 19.99 -11.13
CA PRO A 398 10.04 20.92 -10.27
C PRO A 398 11.54 21.01 -10.60
N VAL A 399 12.15 19.94 -11.10
CA VAL A 399 13.59 19.88 -11.42
C VAL A 399 13.92 20.69 -12.67
N LEU A 400 13.05 20.67 -13.69
CA LEU A 400 13.24 21.50 -14.89
C LEU A 400 13.18 22.98 -14.55
N HIS A 401 12.22 23.38 -13.70
CA HIS A 401 12.14 24.75 -13.21
C HIS A 401 13.36 25.14 -12.38
N PHE A 402 13.83 24.28 -11.47
CA PHE A 402 15.05 24.53 -10.69
C PHE A 402 16.30 24.69 -11.58
N ASN A 403 16.50 23.80 -12.54
CA ASN A 403 17.64 23.88 -13.46
C ASN A 403 17.57 25.14 -14.34
N LEU A 404 16.37 25.53 -14.79
CA LEU A 404 16.19 26.78 -15.55
C LEU A 404 16.52 28.01 -14.70
N ALA A 405 16.16 27.99 -13.42
CA ALA A 405 16.54 29.05 -12.48
C ALA A 405 18.06 29.18 -12.34
N CYS A 406 18.77 28.06 -12.23
CA CYS A 406 20.24 28.02 -12.19
C CYS A 406 20.86 28.66 -13.44
N PHE A 407 20.31 28.34 -14.62
CA PHE A 407 20.83 28.89 -15.88
C PHE A 407 20.58 30.39 -15.98
N TYR A 408 19.40 30.86 -15.57
CA TYR A 408 19.11 32.29 -15.55
C TYR A 408 20.00 33.06 -14.57
N ALA A 409 20.27 32.50 -13.39
CA ALA A 409 21.17 33.10 -12.40
C ALA A 409 22.61 33.19 -12.95
N SER A 410 23.09 32.14 -13.61
CA SER A 410 24.40 32.11 -14.27
C SER A 410 24.49 33.09 -15.45
N SER A 411 23.41 33.23 -16.23
CA SER A 411 23.31 34.22 -17.31
C SER A 411 23.04 35.66 -16.80
N HIS A 412 23.17 35.93 -15.49
CA HIS A 412 22.96 37.26 -14.90
C HIS A 412 21.55 37.84 -15.14
N ARG A 413 20.54 36.96 -15.14
CA ARG A 413 19.11 37.30 -15.27
C ARG A 413 18.37 36.95 -13.96
N PRO A 414 18.49 37.78 -12.91
CA PRO A 414 18.03 37.42 -11.58
C PRO A 414 16.50 37.30 -11.47
N ASN A 415 15.75 38.12 -12.21
CA ASN A 415 14.28 38.10 -12.13
C ASN A 415 13.70 36.80 -12.67
N GLU A 416 14.19 36.34 -13.82
CA GLU A 416 13.80 35.07 -14.42
C GLU A 416 14.25 33.87 -13.56
N ALA A 417 15.43 33.98 -12.94
CA ALA A 417 15.91 32.97 -12.00
C ALA A 417 14.95 32.82 -10.80
N PHE A 418 14.57 33.93 -10.17
CA PHE A 418 13.65 33.90 -9.04
C PHE A 418 12.26 33.37 -9.41
N TYR A 419 11.74 33.74 -10.59
CA TYR A 419 10.47 33.21 -11.08
C TYR A 419 10.50 31.68 -11.17
N HIS A 420 11.50 31.12 -11.85
CA HIS A 420 11.58 29.67 -12.01
C HIS A 420 11.95 28.93 -10.72
N LEU A 421 12.71 29.56 -9.82
CA LEU A 421 12.99 28.98 -8.51
C LEU A 421 11.72 28.91 -7.65
N GLU A 422 10.86 29.93 -7.72
CA GLU A 422 9.57 29.91 -7.04
C GLU A 422 8.62 28.85 -7.63
N GLU A 423 8.57 28.74 -8.97
CA GLU A 423 7.79 27.69 -9.63
C GLU A 423 8.28 26.28 -9.24
N ALA A 424 9.59 26.08 -9.11
CA ALA A 424 10.15 24.83 -8.63
C ALA A 424 9.61 24.47 -7.23
N PHE A 425 9.57 25.44 -6.30
CA PHE A 425 8.99 25.21 -4.97
C PHE A 425 7.50 24.87 -5.01
N LYS A 426 6.70 25.63 -5.76
CA LYS A 426 5.24 25.38 -5.89
C LYS A 426 4.97 23.98 -6.46
N LYS A 427 5.80 23.52 -7.40
CA LYS A 427 5.74 22.19 -8.02
C LYS A 427 6.38 21.08 -7.19
N GLY A 428 6.87 21.40 -5.99
CA GLY A 428 7.31 20.42 -5.00
C GLY A 428 8.79 20.07 -5.03
N TYR A 429 9.67 20.94 -5.54
CA TYR A 429 11.13 20.79 -5.39
C TYR A 429 11.52 20.84 -3.90
N LYS A 430 12.26 19.84 -3.43
CA LYS A 430 12.59 19.66 -1.99
C LYS A 430 14.07 19.50 -1.70
N ASP A 431 14.94 19.59 -2.70
CA ASP A 431 16.38 19.55 -2.48
C ASP A 431 16.87 20.92 -1.98
N TYR A 432 16.51 21.21 -0.73
CA TYR A 432 16.78 22.48 -0.07
C TYR A 432 18.28 22.71 0.10
N GLU A 433 19.03 21.65 0.37
CA GLU A 433 20.49 21.71 0.44
C GLU A 433 21.06 22.16 -0.90
N LYS A 434 20.60 21.57 -2.01
CA LYS A 434 21.03 21.97 -3.34
C LYS A 434 20.67 23.43 -3.65
N ILE A 435 19.47 23.91 -3.31
CA ILE A 435 19.12 25.33 -3.50
C ILE A 435 20.09 26.27 -2.77
N LEU A 436 20.51 25.90 -1.55
CA LEU A 436 21.38 26.73 -0.73
C LEU A 436 22.85 26.66 -1.15
N THR A 437 23.27 25.59 -1.83
CA THR A 437 24.67 25.30 -2.14
C THR A 437 25.02 25.41 -3.62
N GLU A 438 24.06 25.29 -4.53
CA GLU A 438 24.27 25.23 -5.99
C GLU A 438 25.00 26.46 -6.52
N ARG A 439 26.20 26.24 -7.07
CA ARG A 439 27.14 27.31 -7.48
C ARG A 439 26.49 28.26 -8.48
N ASP A 440 25.67 27.73 -9.38
CA ASP A 440 24.99 28.51 -10.40
C ASP A 440 24.00 29.55 -9.84
N LEU A 441 23.55 29.39 -8.59
CA LEU A 441 22.69 30.36 -7.89
C LEU A 441 23.47 31.38 -7.06
N GLU A 442 24.81 31.34 -7.05
CA GLU A 442 25.65 32.22 -6.21
C GLU A 442 25.38 33.71 -6.48
N SER A 443 25.14 34.08 -7.73
CA SER A 443 24.87 35.46 -8.15
C SER A 443 23.60 36.05 -7.53
N ILE A 444 22.62 35.22 -7.18
CA ILE A 444 21.35 35.66 -6.58
C ILE A 444 21.25 35.33 -5.08
N ARG A 445 22.14 34.50 -4.55
CA ARG A 445 22.04 33.93 -3.19
C ARG A 445 22.09 34.98 -2.07
N TYR A 446 22.80 36.08 -2.31
CA TYR A 446 23.03 37.13 -1.31
C TYR A 446 22.07 38.32 -1.43
N THR A 447 21.02 38.22 -2.23
CA THR A 447 20.03 39.31 -2.37
C THR A 447 18.88 39.20 -1.36
N SER A 448 18.18 40.31 -1.14
CA SER A 448 16.99 40.36 -0.27
C SER A 448 15.87 39.43 -0.73
N GLU A 449 15.71 39.27 -2.04
CA GLU A 449 14.67 38.45 -2.66
C GLU A 449 14.90 36.95 -2.42
N PHE A 450 16.17 36.51 -2.50
CA PHE A 450 16.52 35.13 -2.17
C PHE A 450 16.26 34.83 -0.70
N GLU A 451 16.60 35.77 0.19
CA GLU A 451 16.34 35.62 1.62
C GLU A 451 14.84 35.56 1.94
N ASP A 452 14.01 36.40 1.31
CA ASP A 452 12.55 36.33 1.45
C ASP A 452 11.99 34.99 0.97
N MET A 453 12.45 34.51 -0.18
CA MET A 453 12.06 33.19 -0.70
C MET A 453 12.49 32.06 0.24
N ARG A 454 13.69 32.16 0.81
CA ARG A 454 14.20 31.20 1.80
C ARG A 454 13.31 31.17 3.04
N LEU A 455 12.87 32.32 3.53
CA LEU A 455 11.96 32.40 4.67
C LEU A 455 10.58 31.79 4.35
N ARG A 456 10.06 32.04 3.15
CA ARG A 456 8.75 31.52 2.71
C ARG A 456 8.75 30.01 2.47
N TYR A 457 9.78 29.44 1.87
CA TYR A 457 9.75 28.04 1.40
C TYR A 457 10.67 27.09 2.18
N LEU A 458 11.76 27.58 2.78
CA LEU A 458 12.71 26.73 3.53
C LEU A 458 12.51 26.76 5.05
N PHE A 459 12.00 27.85 5.62
CA PHE A 459 11.85 27.98 7.09
C PHE A 459 10.47 27.56 7.66
N ILE A 460 9.49 27.24 6.82
CA ILE A 460 8.15 26.78 7.27
C ILE A 460 8.14 25.31 7.74
N THR A 461 9.27 24.60 7.73
CA THR A 461 9.36 23.23 8.29
C THR A 461 10.32 23.17 9.48
N ARG A 462 9.83 23.58 10.66
CA ARG A 462 10.29 23.05 11.94
C ARG A 462 9.14 22.38 12.67
#